data_AF-F3AYX9-F1
#
_entry.id   AF-F3AYX9-F1
#
_cell.length_a   1.000
_cell.length_b   1.000
_cell.length_c   1.000
_cell.angle_alpha   90.00
_cell.angle_beta   90.00
_cell.angle_gamma   90.00
#
_symmetry.space_group_name_H-M   'P 1'
#
loop_
_entity.id
_entity.type
_entity.pdbx_description
1 polymer ?
#
loop_
_entity_poly.entity_id
_entity_poly.type
_entity_poly.pdbx_seq_one_letter_code
_entity_poly.pdbx_strand_id
1 'polypeptide(L)'
;EIEVTVEYPDGTSEDTTVQVVVTDNFLVVTKNPPKQIDGQRVAENTNVITANLTFTVEGVHDEGLNSGLSIDENGNLTGTPKLNWGDKNSDTYEEQTVVLHAIATAESGSKKPVTISVVVQRDTDGDGEPDITDTDDDGDGFTDIEEEEKGTDPKDPDSVPQVDPIVAPTIGEIEDQTVVEGNAITPVTPEVTEGSNVTVEGLPEGVMFENGTIQGTPKVTWNGSEESRAITVTVKAEKDGATGRETFVITVQRDTDGDGEPDITDTDD
;
A
#
# COMPACT_ATOMS: atom_id res chain seq x y z
N GLU A 1 -35.26 -0.82 59.00
CA GLU A 1 -34.76 -0.91 60.40
C GLU A 1 -35.76 -1.75 61.18
N ILE A 2 -35.26 -2.63 62.05
CA ILE A 2 -36.09 -3.40 62.97
C ILE A 2 -35.87 -2.80 64.36
N GLU A 3 -36.94 -2.30 64.99
CA GLU A 3 -36.89 -1.89 66.39
C GLU A 3 -36.73 -3.13 67.27
N VAL A 4 -35.74 -3.10 68.16
CA VAL A 4 -35.48 -4.15 69.14
C VAL A 4 -35.28 -3.51 70.51
N THR A 5 -35.88 -4.12 71.53
CA THR A 5 -35.70 -3.70 72.92
C THR A 5 -34.62 -4.57 73.56
N VAL A 6 -33.57 -3.94 74.10
CA VAL A 6 -32.50 -4.61 74.84
C VAL A 6 -32.82 -4.57 76.32
N GLU A 7 -32.97 -5.72 76.98
CA GLU A 7 -33.19 -5.82 78.43
C GLU A 7 -31.89 -6.15 79.18
N TYR A 8 -31.62 -5.43 80.28
CA TYR A 8 -30.43 -5.59 81.12
C TYR A 8 -30.71 -6.43 82.37
N PRO A 9 -29.69 -7.07 82.99
CA PRO A 9 -29.88 -7.92 84.18
C PRO A 9 -30.45 -7.20 85.41
N ASP A 10 -30.37 -5.87 85.46
CA ASP A 10 -30.97 -5.04 86.51
C ASP A 10 -32.46 -4.72 86.27
N GLY A 11 -33.04 -5.23 85.17
CA GLY A 11 -34.43 -5.05 84.79
C GLY A 11 -34.72 -3.76 84.02
N THR A 12 -33.70 -2.99 83.65
CA THR A 12 -33.85 -1.82 82.75
C THR A 12 -33.87 -2.26 81.28
N SER A 13 -34.40 -1.41 80.40
CA SER A 13 -34.39 -1.66 78.96
C SER A 13 -34.20 -0.39 78.14
N GLU A 14 -33.70 -0.57 76.91
CA GLU A 14 -33.53 0.49 75.91
C GLU A 14 -34.02 0.01 74.54
N ASP A 15 -34.79 0.85 73.85
CA ASP A 15 -35.19 0.60 72.46
C ASP A 15 -34.08 1.07 71.52
N THR A 16 -33.67 0.19 70.61
CA THR A 16 -32.67 0.50 69.59
C THR A 16 -33.11 -0.06 68.24
N THR A 17 -32.49 0.42 67.17
CA THR A 17 -32.78 -0.04 65.80
C THR A 17 -31.63 -0.89 65.29
N VAL A 18 -31.95 -2.11 64.85
CA VAL A 18 -31.00 -2.95 64.10
C VAL A 18 -31.23 -2.75 62.61
N GLN A 19 -30.17 -2.43 61.88
CA GLN A 19 -30.17 -2.47 60.42
C GLN A 19 -29.91 -3.90 59.97
N VAL A 20 -30.94 -4.55 59.41
CA VAL A 20 -30.79 -5.83 58.70
C VAL A 20 -30.53 -5.53 57.24
N VAL A 21 -29.31 -5.85 56.77
CA VAL A 21 -28.95 -5.78 55.36
C VAL A 21 -29.18 -7.15 54.74
N VAL A 22 -30.18 -7.26 53.86
CA VAL A 22 -30.32 -8.43 52.99
C VAL A 22 -29.41 -8.19 51.79
N THR A 23 -28.22 -8.79 51.80
CA THR A 23 -27.37 -8.82 50.61
C THR A 23 -27.94 -9.87 49.65
N ASP A 24 -28.29 -9.46 48.45
CA ASP A 24 -28.59 -10.40 47.38
C ASP A 24 -27.35 -11.26 47.05
N ASN A 25 -27.57 -12.44 46.50
CA ASN A 25 -26.49 -13.31 46.04
C ASN A 25 -26.01 -12.86 44.65
N PHE A 26 -25.44 -11.65 44.55
CA PHE A 26 -25.02 -11.05 43.28
C PHE A 26 -23.72 -11.68 42.75
N LEU A 27 -23.86 -12.55 41.76
CA LEU A 27 -22.78 -13.29 41.12
C LEU A 27 -22.52 -12.72 39.73
N VAL A 28 -21.35 -12.09 39.58
CA VAL A 28 -20.83 -11.58 38.29
C VAL A 28 -19.75 -12.52 37.77
N VAL A 29 -19.80 -12.80 36.48
CA VAL A 29 -18.84 -13.61 35.72
C VAL A 29 -18.27 -12.73 34.60
N THR A 30 -16.95 -12.73 34.47
CA THR A 30 -16.24 -12.05 33.38
C THR A 30 -15.67 -13.05 32.39
N LYS A 31 -15.53 -12.64 31.14
CA LYS A 31 -14.76 -13.36 30.13
C LYS A 31 -13.94 -12.38 29.29
N ASN A 32 -12.76 -12.82 28.86
CA ASN A 32 -11.97 -12.04 27.93
C ASN A 32 -12.64 -12.07 26.54
N PRO A 33 -12.68 -10.94 25.82
CA PRO A 33 -13.16 -10.89 24.45
C PRO A 33 -12.18 -11.60 23.50
N PRO A 34 -12.57 -11.84 22.23
CA PRO A 34 -11.62 -12.08 21.16
C PRO A 34 -10.55 -10.97 21.10
N LYS A 35 -9.43 -11.25 20.43
CA LYS A 35 -8.45 -10.20 20.13
C LYS A 35 -9.14 -9.10 19.31
N GLN A 36 -8.82 -7.85 19.63
CA GLN A 36 -9.28 -6.68 18.90
C GLN A 36 -8.13 -6.20 17.99
N ILE A 37 -8.46 -5.46 16.94
CA ILE A 37 -7.49 -4.90 16.00
C ILE A 37 -7.48 -3.39 16.21
N ASP A 38 -6.29 -2.78 16.28
CA ASP A 38 -6.15 -1.33 16.47
C ASP A 38 -6.87 -0.56 15.37
N GLY A 39 -7.50 0.56 15.70
CA GLY A 39 -8.30 1.33 14.72
C GLY A 39 -9.63 0.68 14.30
N GLN A 40 -9.85 -0.62 14.56
CA GLN A 40 -11.07 -1.33 14.18
C GLN A 40 -12.14 -1.31 15.29
N ARG A 41 -13.37 -0.93 14.93
CA ARG A 41 -14.48 -0.90 15.90
C ARG A 41 -14.75 -2.29 16.48
N VAL A 42 -14.86 -2.37 17.81
CA VAL A 42 -15.27 -3.59 18.52
C VAL A 42 -16.61 -4.10 17.97
N ALA A 43 -16.69 -5.40 17.71
CA ALA A 43 -17.90 -6.03 17.19
C ALA A 43 -19.10 -5.79 18.14
N GLU A 44 -20.27 -5.53 17.56
CA GLU A 44 -21.48 -5.29 18.34
C GLU A 44 -21.83 -6.50 19.21
N ASN A 45 -22.38 -6.22 20.40
CA ASN A 45 -22.80 -7.25 21.36
C ASN A 45 -21.64 -8.15 21.84
N THR A 46 -20.40 -7.65 21.86
CA THR A 46 -19.25 -8.31 22.49
C THR A 46 -19.40 -8.32 24.01
N ASN A 47 -20.26 -9.19 24.53
CA ASN A 47 -20.51 -9.29 25.96
C ASN A 47 -19.25 -9.78 26.70
N VAL A 48 -18.81 -9.05 27.73
CA VAL A 48 -17.64 -9.41 28.56
C VAL A 48 -17.98 -9.56 30.04
N ILE A 49 -19.15 -9.06 30.47
CA ILE A 49 -19.68 -9.20 31.83
C ILE A 49 -21.08 -9.83 31.75
N THR A 50 -21.31 -10.84 32.58
CA THR A 50 -22.65 -11.42 32.82
C THR A 50 -22.90 -11.52 34.32
N ALA A 51 -24.17 -11.54 34.71
CA ALA A 51 -24.55 -11.76 36.10
C ALA A 51 -25.82 -12.60 36.22
N ASN A 52 -26.06 -13.15 37.41
CA ASN A 52 -27.27 -13.91 37.71
C ASN A 52 -28.50 -13.03 38.01
N LEU A 53 -28.31 -11.72 38.16
CA LEU A 53 -29.34 -10.69 38.39
C LEU A 53 -29.18 -9.58 37.36
N THR A 54 -30.24 -8.81 37.11
CA THR A 54 -30.16 -7.57 36.33
C THR A 54 -29.14 -6.63 36.96
N PHE A 55 -28.30 -6.01 36.13
CA PHE A 55 -27.24 -5.13 36.58
C PHE A 55 -27.01 -4.00 35.58
N THR A 56 -26.31 -2.96 36.02
CA THR A 56 -25.69 -1.96 35.17
C THR A 56 -24.19 -1.92 35.42
N VAL A 57 -23.43 -1.42 34.44
CA VAL A 57 -21.98 -1.19 34.57
C VAL A 57 -21.69 0.30 34.64
N GLU A 58 -20.85 0.69 35.59
CA GLU A 58 -20.36 2.07 35.76
C GLU A 58 -18.87 2.10 36.11
N GLY A 59 -18.27 3.29 36.06
CA GLY A 59 -16.89 3.51 36.54
C GLY A 59 -15.80 2.87 35.67
N VAL A 60 -16.08 2.67 34.38
CA VAL A 60 -15.12 2.06 33.45
C VAL A 60 -13.91 2.96 33.25
N HIS A 61 -12.71 2.41 33.43
CA HIS A 61 -11.45 3.07 33.13
C HIS A 61 -10.37 2.05 32.73
N ASP A 62 -9.34 2.53 32.03
CA ASP A 62 -8.30 1.73 31.38
C ASP A 62 -6.89 2.08 31.90
N GLU A 63 -6.79 2.43 33.17
CA GLU A 63 -5.54 2.86 33.83
C GLU A 63 -4.82 4.05 33.13
N GLY A 64 -5.57 4.86 32.36
CA GLY A 64 -5.05 6.06 31.72
C GLY A 64 -4.34 5.81 30.38
N LEU A 65 -4.49 4.61 29.80
CA LEU A 65 -4.01 4.31 28.46
C LEU A 65 -4.74 5.11 27.38
N ASN A 66 -5.96 5.61 27.67
CA ASN A 66 -6.84 6.24 26.69
C ASN A 66 -7.01 5.36 25.44
N SER A 67 -7.11 4.06 25.67
CA SER A 67 -7.17 2.99 24.70
C SER A 67 -8.33 3.12 23.72
N GLY A 68 -9.35 3.94 24.00
CA GLY A 68 -10.58 4.03 23.19
C GLY A 68 -11.55 2.87 23.43
N LEU A 69 -11.22 1.95 24.35
CA LEU A 69 -12.08 0.84 24.78
C LEU A 69 -12.89 1.23 26.02
N SER A 70 -14.12 0.72 26.10
CA SER A 70 -15.00 0.89 27.25
C SER A 70 -15.97 -0.29 27.37
N ILE A 71 -16.77 -0.31 28.43
CA ILE A 71 -17.84 -1.28 28.65
C ILE A 71 -19.15 -0.52 28.78
N ASP A 72 -20.15 -0.88 27.98
CA ASP A 72 -21.47 -0.26 28.05
C ASP A 72 -22.23 -0.68 29.32
N GLU A 73 -23.37 -0.04 29.58
CA GLU A 73 -24.20 -0.30 30.75
C GLU A 73 -24.68 -1.76 30.86
N ASN A 74 -24.71 -2.50 29.74
CA ASN A 74 -25.18 -3.89 29.63
C ASN A 74 -24.02 -4.90 29.75
N GLY A 75 -22.78 -4.45 29.94
CA GLY A 75 -21.62 -5.32 30.08
C GLY A 75 -21.00 -5.76 28.76
N ASN A 76 -21.26 -5.07 27.65
CA ASN A 76 -20.58 -5.30 26.37
C ASN A 76 -19.35 -4.41 26.24
N LEU A 77 -18.26 -4.99 25.74
CA LEU A 77 -17.10 -4.23 25.28
C LEU A 77 -17.52 -3.37 24.07
N THR A 78 -17.08 -2.13 24.08
CA THR A 78 -17.38 -1.14 23.04
C THR A 78 -16.16 -0.28 22.76
N GLY A 79 -16.22 0.48 21.66
CA GLY A 79 -15.21 1.46 21.30
C GLY A 79 -14.46 1.10 20.04
N THR A 80 -13.42 1.88 19.79
CA THR A 80 -12.44 1.66 18.73
C THR A 80 -11.09 1.78 19.40
N PRO A 81 -10.35 0.68 19.58
CA PRO A 81 -9.06 0.73 20.22
C PRO A 81 -8.13 1.64 19.41
N LYS A 82 -7.34 2.44 20.13
CA LYS A 82 -6.29 3.27 19.55
C LYS A 82 -5.14 3.32 20.54
N LEU A 83 -4.18 2.43 20.36
CA LEU A 83 -3.02 2.34 21.24
C LEU A 83 -1.86 3.17 20.73
N ASN A 84 -0.99 3.54 21.66
CA ASN A 84 0.32 4.06 21.30
C ASN A 84 1.28 2.87 21.24
N TRP A 85 1.71 2.51 20.03
CA TRP A 85 2.62 1.39 19.78
C TRP A 85 4.10 1.77 19.97
N GLY A 86 4.39 3.04 20.24
CA GLY A 86 5.77 3.53 20.40
C GLY A 86 6.35 4.02 19.07
N ASP A 87 7.63 3.70 18.82
CA ASP A 87 8.25 3.96 17.52
C ASP A 87 7.55 3.09 16.48
N LYS A 88 6.94 3.72 15.47
CA LYS A 88 6.23 3.04 14.38
C LYS A 88 7.11 1.98 13.71
N ASN A 89 8.40 2.28 13.64
CA ASN A 89 9.49 1.49 13.08
C ASN A 89 10.02 0.39 14.03
N SER A 90 9.28 0.01 15.08
CA SER A 90 9.70 -1.00 16.04
C SER A 90 8.88 -2.27 15.94
N ASP A 91 9.50 -3.34 15.44
CA ASP A 91 8.99 -4.72 15.38
C ASP A 91 8.76 -5.37 16.77
N THR A 92 8.84 -4.59 17.84
CA THR A 92 8.95 -5.16 19.18
C THR A 92 7.61 -5.58 19.78
N TYR A 93 6.49 -5.05 19.30
CA TYR A 93 5.17 -5.32 19.88
C TYR A 93 4.04 -5.35 18.84
N GLU A 94 3.65 -6.56 18.44
CA GLU A 94 2.45 -6.77 17.61
C GLU A 94 1.16 -6.92 18.41
N GLU A 95 1.27 -7.06 19.74
CA GLU A 95 0.12 -7.17 20.65
C GLU A 95 0.34 -6.38 21.94
N GLN A 96 -0.72 -5.72 22.42
CA GLN A 96 -0.75 -5.06 23.72
C GLN A 96 -2.01 -5.45 24.50
N THR A 97 -1.88 -5.57 25.83
CA THR A 97 -3.02 -5.87 26.71
C THR A 97 -3.52 -4.61 27.40
N VAL A 98 -4.77 -4.26 27.16
CA VAL A 98 -5.52 -3.23 27.88
C VAL A 98 -6.29 -3.90 29.01
N VAL A 99 -6.17 -3.35 30.22
CA VAL A 99 -6.93 -3.82 31.40
C VAL A 99 -8.02 -2.80 31.72
N LEU A 100 -9.28 -3.22 31.61
CA LEU A 100 -10.43 -2.40 31.96
C LEU A 100 -10.93 -2.76 33.35
N HIS A 101 -11.07 -1.75 34.20
CA HIS A 101 -11.70 -1.86 35.50
C HIS A 101 -13.10 -1.26 35.45
N ALA A 102 -14.08 -1.96 36.01
CA ALA A 102 -15.46 -1.49 36.08
C ALA A 102 -16.16 -1.97 37.36
N ILE A 103 -17.35 -1.42 37.62
CA ILE A 103 -18.22 -1.85 38.73
C ILE A 103 -19.56 -2.27 38.16
N ALA A 104 -19.91 -3.55 38.34
CA ALA A 104 -21.25 -4.05 38.09
C ALA A 104 -22.12 -3.80 39.33
N THR A 105 -23.32 -3.25 39.13
CA THR A 105 -24.27 -2.91 40.20
C THR A 105 -25.62 -3.55 39.93
N ALA A 106 -26.09 -4.40 40.85
CA ALA A 106 -27.43 -4.98 40.80
C ALA A 106 -28.51 -3.93 41.15
N GLU A 107 -29.76 -4.18 40.76
CA GLU A 107 -30.91 -3.32 41.13
C GLU A 107 -31.09 -3.14 42.65
N SER A 108 -30.66 -4.12 43.45
CA SER A 108 -30.64 -4.07 44.92
C SER A 108 -29.64 -3.04 45.48
N GLY A 109 -28.73 -2.55 44.64
CA GLY A 109 -27.59 -1.72 45.02
C GLY A 109 -26.30 -2.48 45.32
N SER A 110 -26.30 -3.82 45.30
CA SER A 110 -25.08 -4.62 45.48
C SER A 110 -24.08 -4.37 44.35
N LYS A 111 -22.82 -4.12 44.71
CA LYS A 111 -21.75 -3.78 43.78
C LYS A 111 -20.67 -4.85 43.74
N LYS A 112 -20.13 -5.12 42.56
CA LYS A 112 -19.01 -6.04 42.36
C LYS A 112 -17.98 -5.43 41.40
N PRO A 113 -16.72 -5.20 41.85
CA PRO A 113 -15.66 -4.77 40.95
C PRO A 113 -15.31 -5.91 39.99
N VAL A 114 -14.99 -5.55 38.75
CA VAL A 114 -14.60 -6.48 37.70
C VAL A 114 -13.40 -5.94 36.94
N THR A 115 -12.60 -6.87 36.43
CA THR A 115 -11.43 -6.59 35.59
C THR A 115 -11.56 -7.41 34.32
N ILE A 116 -11.41 -6.77 33.16
CA ILE A 116 -11.40 -7.39 31.83
C ILE A 116 -10.04 -7.14 31.18
N SER A 117 -9.39 -8.18 30.68
CA SER A 117 -8.18 -8.07 29.88
C SER A 117 -8.53 -8.18 28.40
N VAL A 118 -8.19 -7.15 27.62
CA VAL A 118 -8.41 -7.08 26.18
C VAL A 118 -7.05 -7.07 25.50
N VAL A 119 -6.80 -8.03 24.61
CA VAL A 119 -5.62 -8.03 23.76
C VAL A 119 -5.98 -7.28 22.48
N VAL A 120 -5.20 -6.26 22.15
CA VAL A 120 -5.26 -5.50 20.89
C VAL A 120 -4.05 -5.89 20.06
N GLN A 121 -4.27 -6.12 18.77
CA GLN A 121 -3.24 -6.39 17.77
C GLN A 121 -2.99 -5.12 16.95
N ARG A 122 -1.74 -4.90 16.57
CA ARG A 122 -1.35 -3.79 15.72
C ARG A 122 -1.91 -3.98 14.30
N ASP A 123 -2.18 -2.86 13.64
CA ASP A 123 -2.68 -2.72 12.27
C ASP A 123 -2.06 -1.41 11.75
N THR A 124 -0.91 -1.54 11.08
CA THR A 124 -0.01 -0.43 10.75
C THR A 124 -0.55 0.45 9.63
N ASP A 125 -1.15 -0.14 8.60
CA ASP A 125 -1.74 0.58 7.45
C ASP A 125 -3.25 0.91 7.64
N GLY A 126 -3.92 0.25 8.58
CA GLY A 126 -5.32 0.47 8.94
C GLY A 126 -6.32 -0.23 8.01
N ASP A 127 -5.92 -1.28 7.30
CA ASP A 127 -6.80 -2.02 6.37
C ASP A 127 -7.75 -3.02 7.07
N GLY A 128 -7.44 -3.35 8.34
CA GLY A 128 -8.20 -4.25 9.19
C GLY A 128 -7.68 -5.69 9.26
N GLU A 129 -6.58 -6.02 8.60
CA GLU A 129 -5.75 -7.20 8.84
C GLU A 129 -4.63 -6.81 9.84
N PRO A 130 -4.40 -7.58 10.92
CA PRO A 130 -3.36 -7.21 11.86
C PRO A 130 -1.97 -7.63 11.35
N ASP A 131 -0.93 -6.87 11.70
CA ASP A 131 0.48 -7.05 11.29
C ASP A 131 1.02 -8.48 11.48
N ILE A 132 0.44 -9.25 12.43
CA ILE A 132 0.83 -10.66 12.63
C ILE A 132 0.44 -11.62 11.50
N THR A 133 -0.48 -11.19 10.62
CA THR A 133 -1.07 -11.98 9.54
C THR A 133 -1.05 -11.25 8.20
N ASP A 134 -0.92 -9.92 8.23
CA ASP A 134 -0.61 -9.14 7.05
C ASP A 134 0.76 -9.54 6.48
N THR A 135 0.93 -9.33 5.18
CA THR A 135 2.16 -9.60 4.45
C THR A 135 2.82 -8.34 3.88
N ASP A 136 2.17 -7.18 4.06
CA ASP A 136 2.57 -5.84 3.63
C ASP A 136 2.07 -4.86 4.70
N ASP A 137 2.75 -4.85 5.86
CA ASP A 137 2.31 -4.20 7.11
C ASP A 137 1.99 -2.70 6.94
N ASP A 138 2.64 -1.99 6.00
CA ASP A 138 2.42 -0.57 5.76
C ASP A 138 1.70 -0.21 4.45
N GLY A 139 1.39 -1.21 3.63
CA GLY A 139 0.60 -1.09 2.41
C GLY A 139 1.29 -0.32 1.29
N ASP A 140 2.64 -0.26 1.26
CA ASP A 140 3.40 0.44 0.22
C ASP A 140 3.51 -0.35 -1.11
N GLY A 141 3.11 -1.63 -1.08
CA GLY A 141 3.10 -2.54 -2.22
C GLY A 141 4.35 -3.44 -2.32
N PHE A 142 5.24 -3.41 -1.34
CA PHE A 142 6.32 -4.38 -1.13
C PHE A 142 5.97 -5.26 0.06
N THR A 143 6.22 -6.56 -0.06
CA THR A 143 5.92 -7.47 1.08
C THR A 143 6.97 -7.34 2.18
N ASP A 144 6.60 -7.59 3.43
CA ASP A 144 7.54 -7.55 4.58
C ASP A 144 8.78 -8.42 4.34
N ILE A 145 8.60 -9.54 3.62
CA ILE A 145 9.68 -10.46 3.25
C ILE A 145 10.63 -9.80 2.25
N GLU A 146 10.12 -9.13 1.22
CA GLU A 146 10.94 -8.42 0.24
C GLU A 146 11.73 -7.29 0.90
N GLU A 147 11.10 -6.61 1.85
CA GLU A 147 11.69 -5.52 2.61
C GLU A 147 12.76 -5.98 3.58
N GLU A 148 12.49 -7.04 4.35
CA GLU A 148 13.48 -7.67 5.24
C GLU A 148 14.71 -8.13 4.44
N GLU A 149 14.50 -8.72 3.26
CA GLU A 149 15.58 -9.12 2.34
C GLU A 149 16.40 -7.92 1.83
N LYS A 150 15.78 -6.74 1.71
CA LYS A 150 16.38 -5.49 1.21
C LYS A 150 16.89 -4.58 2.32
N GLY A 151 16.61 -4.92 3.58
CA GLY A 151 16.99 -4.15 4.75
C GLY A 151 16.19 -2.85 4.89
N THR A 152 14.97 -2.84 4.37
CA THR A 152 13.99 -1.79 4.62
C THR A 152 13.05 -2.15 5.77
N ASP A 153 12.27 -1.18 6.24
CA ASP A 153 11.39 -1.28 7.39
C ASP A 153 9.95 -1.56 6.95
N PRO A 154 9.40 -2.78 7.20
CA PRO A 154 8.05 -3.17 6.76
C PRO A 154 6.89 -2.32 7.30
N LYS A 155 7.17 -1.47 8.29
CA LYS A 155 6.16 -0.68 9.00
C LYS A 155 6.27 0.81 8.70
N ASP A 156 7.07 1.19 7.70
CA ASP A 156 7.32 2.57 7.29
C ASP A 156 7.17 2.71 5.77
N PRO A 157 6.03 3.25 5.27
CA PRO A 157 5.73 3.23 3.83
C PRO A 157 6.61 4.18 3.00
N ASP A 158 7.47 4.97 3.66
CA ASP A 158 8.52 5.76 3.02
C ASP A 158 9.86 4.99 2.89
N SER A 159 9.97 3.82 3.53
CA SER A 159 11.13 2.93 3.54
C SER A 159 11.01 1.85 2.47
N VAL A 160 10.85 2.22 1.20
CA VAL A 160 10.71 1.21 0.13
C VAL A 160 12.05 0.60 -0.30
N PRO A 161 12.08 -0.68 -0.74
CA PRO A 161 13.23 -1.26 -1.43
C PRO A 161 13.71 -0.40 -2.61
N GLN A 162 15.02 -0.22 -2.75
CA GLN A 162 15.57 0.44 -3.93
C GLN A 162 15.36 -0.45 -5.16
N VAL A 163 14.37 -0.11 -5.99
CA VAL A 163 14.24 -0.65 -7.34
C VAL A 163 15.31 -0.01 -8.23
N ASP A 164 16.17 -0.82 -8.83
CA ASP A 164 17.15 -0.30 -9.79
C ASP A 164 16.38 0.34 -10.96
N PRO A 165 16.66 1.61 -11.31
CA PRO A 165 15.97 2.26 -12.41
C PRO A 165 16.25 1.50 -13.71
N ILE A 166 15.19 1.14 -14.44
CA ILE A 166 15.32 0.50 -15.75
C ILE A 166 15.97 1.51 -16.70
N VAL A 167 17.24 1.30 -17.04
CA VAL A 167 17.99 2.16 -17.96
C VAL A 167 17.60 1.82 -19.38
N ALA A 168 17.07 2.80 -20.13
CA ALA A 168 16.75 2.61 -21.54
C ALA A 168 18.01 2.22 -22.34
N PRO A 169 17.91 1.29 -23.30
CA PRO A 169 19.04 0.95 -24.15
C PRO A 169 19.45 2.17 -24.98
N THR A 170 20.75 2.33 -25.19
CA THR A 170 21.29 3.36 -26.08
C THR A 170 21.35 2.87 -27.52
N ILE A 171 21.21 3.81 -28.44
CA ILE A 171 21.49 3.67 -29.87
C ILE A 171 22.54 4.73 -30.19
N GLY A 172 23.63 4.34 -30.84
CA GLY A 172 24.65 5.28 -31.30
C GLY A 172 24.09 6.24 -32.35
N GLU A 173 24.70 7.42 -32.47
CA GLU A 173 24.34 8.41 -33.49
C GLU A 173 24.40 7.76 -34.89
N ILE A 174 23.36 8.00 -35.68
CA ILE A 174 23.28 7.53 -37.06
C ILE A 174 23.35 8.74 -37.97
N GLU A 175 24.36 8.79 -38.84
CA GLU A 175 24.54 9.90 -39.76
C GLU A 175 23.42 9.94 -40.81
N ASP A 176 22.95 11.16 -41.11
CA ASP A 176 22.05 11.42 -42.22
C ASP A 176 22.71 11.02 -43.55
N GLN A 177 21.91 10.53 -44.49
CA GLN A 177 22.36 10.15 -45.81
C GLN A 177 21.71 10.98 -46.89
N THR A 178 22.47 11.26 -47.94
CA THR A 178 21.98 11.84 -49.18
C THR A 178 22.36 10.94 -50.33
N VAL A 179 21.40 10.54 -51.14
CA VAL A 179 21.59 9.69 -52.32
C VAL A 179 20.85 10.27 -53.52
N VAL A 180 21.41 10.08 -54.70
CA VAL A 180 20.72 10.36 -55.97
C VAL A 180 19.73 9.23 -56.27
N GLU A 181 18.61 9.53 -56.91
CA GLU A 181 17.59 8.57 -57.29
C GLU A 181 18.20 7.39 -58.05
N GLY A 182 17.68 6.19 -57.79
CA GLY A 182 18.24 4.95 -58.34
C GLY A 182 19.48 4.41 -57.61
N ASN A 183 20.17 5.20 -56.79
CA ASN A 183 21.33 4.74 -56.02
C ASN A 183 20.97 4.17 -54.65
N ALA A 184 21.71 3.14 -54.23
CA ALA A 184 21.56 2.53 -52.92
C ALA A 184 22.06 3.46 -51.81
N ILE A 185 21.44 3.39 -50.63
CA ILE A 185 22.01 3.98 -49.42
C ILE A 185 23.30 3.25 -49.03
N THR A 186 24.17 3.93 -48.30
CA THR A 186 25.26 3.26 -47.58
C THR A 186 24.62 2.41 -46.49
N PRO A 187 24.91 1.09 -46.41
CA PRO A 187 24.32 0.24 -45.39
C PRO A 187 24.61 0.75 -43.98
N VAL A 188 23.58 0.81 -43.12
CA VAL A 188 23.69 1.26 -41.72
C VAL A 188 23.44 0.07 -40.80
N THR A 189 24.41 -0.23 -39.93
CA THR A 189 24.22 -1.18 -38.83
C THR A 189 24.19 -0.38 -37.53
N PRO A 190 23.01 -0.14 -36.94
CA PRO A 190 22.91 0.63 -35.70
C PRO A 190 23.71 -0.01 -34.57
N GLU A 191 24.55 0.78 -33.89
CA GLU A 191 25.22 0.35 -32.67
C GLU A 191 24.24 0.47 -31.50
N VAL A 192 23.80 -0.66 -30.94
CA VAL A 192 22.81 -0.68 -29.86
C VAL A 192 23.34 -1.38 -28.62
N THR A 193 22.78 -1.07 -27.46
CA THR A 193 23.04 -1.82 -26.23
C THR A 193 22.82 -3.33 -26.45
N GLU A 194 23.80 -4.16 -26.07
CA GLU A 194 23.76 -5.61 -26.31
C GLU A 194 22.49 -6.27 -25.73
N GLY A 195 21.89 -7.18 -26.50
CA GLY A 195 20.67 -7.89 -26.11
C GLY A 195 19.37 -7.10 -26.30
N SER A 196 19.44 -5.89 -26.88
CA SER A 196 18.24 -5.13 -27.24
C SER A 196 17.55 -5.71 -28.47
N ASN A 197 16.22 -5.69 -28.48
CA ASN A 197 15.42 -5.94 -29.67
C ASN A 197 15.34 -4.66 -30.52
N VAL A 198 15.73 -4.74 -31.79
CA VAL A 198 15.78 -3.56 -32.68
C VAL A 198 14.64 -3.59 -33.68
N THR A 199 13.92 -2.48 -33.78
CA THR A 199 12.92 -2.25 -34.83
C THR A 199 13.22 -0.95 -35.55
N VAL A 200 12.86 -0.87 -36.83
CA VAL A 200 13.07 0.32 -37.66
C VAL A 200 11.76 0.70 -38.32
N GLU A 201 11.39 1.97 -38.17
CA GLU A 201 10.16 2.56 -38.70
C GLU A 201 10.48 3.71 -39.65
N GLY A 202 9.55 4.03 -40.56
CA GLY A 202 9.72 5.14 -41.50
C GLY A 202 10.66 4.85 -42.67
N LEU A 203 11.01 3.58 -42.91
CA LEU A 203 11.80 3.20 -44.08
C LEU A 203 11.07 3.54 -45.40
N PRO A 204 11.75 4.16 -46.38
CA PRO A 204 11.17 4.37 -47.71
C PRO A 204 10.98 3.06 -48.47
N GLU A 205 10.12 3.06 -49.49
CA GLU A 205 9.98 1.92 -50.39
C GLU A 205 11.35 1.56 -50.98
N GLY A 206 11.70 0.26 -50.99
CA GLY A 206 12.98 -0.23 -51.50
C GLY A 206 14.14 -0.25 -50.50
N VAL A 207 13.95 0.28 -49.28
CA VAL A 207 14.88 0.12 -48.15
C VAL A 207 14.27 -0.83 -47.11
N MET A 208 15.10 -1.72 -46.57
CA MET A 208 14.69 -2.72 -45.59
C MET A 208 15.71 -2.84 -44.45
N PHE A 209 15.23 -3.28 -43.29
CA PHE A 209 16.06 -3.69 -42.17
C PHE A 209 16.13 -5.22 -42.13
N GLU A 210 17.29 -5.79 -42.47
CA GLU A 210 17.49 -7.24 -42.52
C GLU A 210 18.84 -7.59 -41.91
N ASN A 211 18.87 -8.64 -41.08
CA ASN A 211 20.08 -9.12 -40.41
C ASN A 211 20.83 -8.03 -39.62
N GLY A 212 20.09 -7.07 -39.04
CA GLY A 212 20.68 -5.97 -38.25
C GLY A 212 21.16 -4.78 -39.07
N THR A 213 20.94 -4.76 -40.39
CA THR A 213 21.43 -3.71 -41.29
C THR A 213 20.28 -3.08 -42.07
N ILE A 214 20.23 -1.75 -42.08
CA ILE A 214 19.36 -0.94 -42.94
C ILE A 214 20.06 -0.79 -44.29
N GLN A 215 19.45 -1.27 -45.36
CA GLN A 215 20.04 -1.29 -46.69
C GLN A 215 18.99 -1.29 -47.79
N GLY A 216 19.40 -0.92 -49.00
CA GLY A 216 18.55 -0.95 -50.19
C GLY A 216 18.63 0.34 -51.00
N THR A 217 17.72 0.46 -51.95
CA THR A 217 17.63 1.61 -52.87
C THR A 217 16.29 2.30 -52.62
N PRO A 218 16.29 3.52 -52.07
CA PRO A 218 15.05 4.22 -51.77
C PRO A 218 14.35 4.63 -53.06
N LYS A 219 13.04 4.44 -53.08
CA LYS A 219 12.17 4.78 -54.19
C LYS A 219 11.21 5.88 -53.76
N VAL A 220 11.18 6.97 -54.52
CA VAL A 220 10.35 8.14 -54.27
C VAL A 220 9.34 8.30 -55.39
N THR A 221 8.10 8.62 -55.05
CA THR A 221 7.13 9.12 -56.02
C THR A 221 7.12 10.63 -55.95
N TRP A 222 7.70 11.28 -56.95
CA TRP A 222 7.84 12.74 -57.05
C TRP A 222 6.51 13.44 -57.29
N ASN A 223 6.36 14.66 -56.76
CA ASN A 223 5.19 15.49 -57.00
C ASN A 223 5.61 16.82 -57.65
N GLY A 224 5.18 17.06 -58.88
CA GLY A 224 5.46 18.30 -59.61
C GLY A 224 6.96 18.50 -59.85
N SER A 225 7.48 19.65 -59.41
CA SER A 225 8.87 20.07 -59.57
C SER A 225 9.70 19.83 -58.31
N GLU A 226 9.38 18.80 -57.52
CA GLU A 226 10.22 18.39 -56.40
C GLU A 226 11.49 17.73 -56.94
N GLU A 227 12.64 18.20 -56.46
CA GLU A 227 13.98 17.74 -56.86
C GLU A 227 14.71 17.03 -55.69
N SER A 228 14.16 17.07 -54.48
CA SER A 228 14.64 16.26 -53.35
C SER A 228 13.55 15.97 -52.33
N ARG A 229 13.67 14.82 -51.65
CA ARG A 229 12.78 14.42 -50.56
C ARG A 229 13.56 13.88 -49.37
N ALA A 230 13.34 14.48 -48.21
CA ALA A 230 13.84 14.01 -46.93
C ALA A 230 12.85 13.02 -46.28
N ILE A 231 13.36 11.88 -45.81
CA ILE A 231 12.58 10.80 -45.21
C ILE A 231 13.19 10.46 -43.86
N THR A 232 12.43 10.69 -42.79
CA THR A 232 12.88 10.40 -41.43
C THR A 232 12.69 8.93 -41.10
N VAL A 233 13.79 8.27 -40.74
CA VAL A 233 13.81 6.88 -40.26
C VAL A 233 14.02 6.89 -38.76
N THR A 234 13.25 6.08 -38.04
CA THR A 234 13.38 5.93 -36.57
C THR A 234 13.85 4.53 -36.25
N VAL A 235 14.98 4.42 -35.57
CA VAL A 235 15.47 3.16 -34.99
C VAL A 235 15.01 3.12 -33.53
N LYS A 236 14.40 2.02 -33.11
CA LYS A 236 14.02 1.76 -31.72
C LYS A 236 14.77 0.55 -31.20
N ALA A 237 15.29 0.66 -29.98
CA ALA A 237 15.89 -0.43 -29.24
C ALA A 237 15.07 -0.66 -27.97
N GLU A 238 14.68 -1.91 -27.70
CA GLU A 238 13.92 -2.30 -26.53
C GLU A 238 14.69 -3.32 -25.70
N LYS A 239 14.82 -3.05 -24.39
CA LYS A 239 15.49 -3.95 -23.44
C LYS A 239 14.87 -3.78 -22.06
N ASP A 240 14.57 -4.90 -21.39
CA ASP A 240 14.03 -4.95 -20.04
C ASP A 240 12.78 -4.04 -19.82
N GLY A 241 11.96 -3.89 -20.86
CA GLY A 241 10.75 -3.05 -20.85
C GLY A 241 10.98 -1.55 -21.09
N ALA A 242 12.24 -1.08 -21.22
CA ALA A 242 12.57 0.28 -21.59
C ALA A 242 12.90 0.42 -23.09
N THR A 243 12.70 1.62 -23.65
CA THR A 243 12.89 1.89 -25.08
C THR A 243 13.80 3.09 -25.33
N GLY A 244 14.87 2.88 -26.09
CA GLY A 244 15.69 3.93 -26.70
C GLY A 244 15.24 4.24 -28.13
N ARG A 245 15.48 5.47 -28.61
CA ARG A 245 15.17 5.89 -29.98
C ARG A 245 16.27 6.77 -30.53
N GLU A 246 16.56 6.59 -31.81
CA GLU A 246 17.42 7.46 -32.60
C GLU A 246 16.78 7.69 -33.97
N THR A 247 16.93 8.88 -34.52
CA THR A 247 16.38 9.23 -35.83
C THR A 247 17.46 9.76 -36.74
N PHE A 248 17.43 9.35 -38.00
CA PHE A 248 18.25 9.92 -39.06
C PHE A 248 17.40 10.16 -40.30
N VAL A 249 17.92 10.93 -41.23
CA VAL A 249 17.25 11.34 -42.47
C VAL A 249 17.92 10.70 -43.66
N ILE A 250 17.12 10.09 -44.53
CA ILE A 250 17.53 9.73 -45.88
C ILE A 250 16.98 10.79 -46.83
N THR A 251 17.85 11.56 -47.44
CA THR A 251 17.51 12.52 -48.49
C THR A 251 17.74 11.88 -49.84
N VAL A 252 16.68 11.73 -50.63
CA VAL A 252 16.77 11.31 -52.03
C VAL A 252 16.75 12.55 -52.90
N GLN A 253 17.69 12.68 -53.82
CA GLN A 253 17.73 13.73 -54.84
C GLN A 253 17.23 13.15 -56.16
N ARG A 254 16.36 13.86 -56.85
CA ARG A 254 15.78 13.41 -58.12
C ARG A 254 16.84 13.40 -59.22
N ASP A 255 16.70 12.44 -60.12
CA ASP A 255 17.53 12.27 -61.33
C ASP A 255 16.55 11.95 -62.47
N THR A 256 16.08 13.00 -63.14
CA THR A 256 14.98 12.92 -64.10
C THR A 256 15.39 12.20 -65.39
N ASP A 257 16.64 12.35 -65.82
CA ASP A 257 17.14 11.78 -67.07
C ASP A 257 17.87 10.43 -66.88
N GLY A 258 18.21 10.09 -65.64
CA GLY A 258 18.78 8.82 -65.20
C GLY A 258 20.27 8.70 -65.46
N ASP A 259 20.99 9.80 -65.57
CA ASP A 259 22.42 9.82 -65.87
C ASP A 259 23.32 9.71 -64.60
N GLY A 260 22.73 9.88 -63.41
CA GLY A 260 23.37 9.79 -62.10
C GLY A 260 23.77 11.13 -61.49
N GLU A 261 23.57 12.26 -62.17
CA GLU A 261 23.63 13.60 -61.61
C GLU A 261 22.23 14.04 -61.11
N PRO A 262 22.13 14.68 -59.94
CA PRO A 262 20.83 15.10 -59.43
C PRO A 262 20.36 16.42 -60.05
N ASP A 263 19.06 16.53 -60.32
CA ASP A 263 18.39 17.71 -60.94
C ASP A 263 18.78 19.05 -60.28
N ILE A 264 19.10 19.05 -58.98
CA ILE A 264 19.47 20.26 -58.21
C ILE A 264 20.79 20.88 -58.70
N THR A 265 21.71 20.04 -59.19
CA THR A 265 23.04 20.46 -59.64
C THR A 265 23.27 20.27 -61.13
N ASP A 266 22.34 19.57 -61.79
CA ASP A 266 22.41 19.32 -63.22
C ASP A 266 22.17 20.61 -64.02
N THR A 267 22.89 20.74 -65.12
CA THR A 267 22.85 21.89 -66.03
C THR A 267 22.32 21.56 -67.41
N ASP A 268 22.03 20.30 -67.72
CA ASP A 268 21.50 19.87 -69.02
C ASP A 268 20.02 19.46 -69.03
N ASP A 269 19.35 19.54 -67.87
CA ASP A 269 17.88 19.46 -67.67
C ASP A 269 17.12 20.81 -67.83
#